data_AF-A0A518LGA6-F1
#
_entry.id   AF-A0A518LGA6-F1
#
_cell.length_a   1.000
_cell.length_b   1.000
_cell.length_c   1.000
_cell.angle_alpha   90.00
_cell.angle_beta   90.00
_cell.angle_gamma   90.00
#
_symmetry.space_group_name_H-M   'P 1'
#
loop_
_entity.id
_entity.type
_entity.pdbx_description
1 polymer ?
#
loop_
_entity_poly.entity_id
_entity_poly.type
_entity_poly.pdbx_seq_one_letter_code
_entity_poly.pdbx_strand_id
1 'polypeptide(L)'
;MRTFSRHPVIRGALPCARLRALALGALLTGAAVLDAGQPAPPAHAVAERQGSGVYSRFVLPTLDGMDRIALSDFRGRPVLVVHFAAGHAASREALLDLQENAAALVKAHKLWLLPVAHDHYADRVRAFAAVHRINEPIAHDLLNLTESGRLPRLVYVPRKGAPRELNGDEDVDKLINMLGRAKSVEPAPIAEEDREQLPETRVTRRAARDAPSREQLLAHADALVLAGKPPQIDEAIEFYRQVAAQQPVSAVALQRLGVAYRIRFDRPQRQPGDLAAAMDAWAAAAKRDKECDALRLRLAPVLSTGKGPAPYEWLGKAVATDDSTRLEIEPLPIETGDKVAAKGDAAPDAEGAAPEDRTAVRIETAQHTRRVSKADHVTVIVAFIPDAADGFGWATEQGPTVRLEKPVAGELNSIEQAATVKYAAWRATGESATPGDESNAAEEVAEADAQEGRSRDGARDSAEENGADASARNPGERLSDSNVYDESPAARPRLVRFQLTLPAGKRAKGMTLKGAATYSVIRGDGPAQEFRQPFEIVLR
;
A
#
# COMPACT_ATOMS: atom_id res chain seq x y z
N MET A 1 30.12 -4.27 42.08
CA MET A 1 30.20 -2.80 42.17
C MET A 1 31.19 -2.30 41.14
N ARG A 2 30.71 -1.79 40.00
CA ARG A 2 31.56 -1.22 38.93
C ARG A 2 31.28 0.28 38.86
N THR A 3 32.34 1.06 38.99
CA THR A 3 32.35 2.52 39.04
C THR A 3 32.19 3.12 37.64
N PHE A 4 31.23 4.04 37.50
CA PHE A 4 31.01 4.84 36.30
C PHE A 4 31.99 6.02 36.26
N SER A 5 32.78 6.10 35.18
CA SER A 5 33.62 7.26 34.86
C SER A 5 32.79 8.34 34.16
N ARG A 6 32.88 9.58 34.67
CA ARG A 6 32.18 10.76 34.15
C ARG A 6 32.99 11.41 33.02
N HIS A 7 32.37 11.66 31.87
CA HIS A 7 32.90 12.56 30.83
C HIS A 7 32.59 14.03 31.15
N PRO A 8 33.48 14.98 30.81
CA PRO A 8 33.25 16.40 31.02
C PRO A 8 32.43 17.04 29.90
N VAL A 9 31.49 17.89 30.31
CA VAL A 9 30.66 18.75 29.45
C VAL A 9 31.46 19.98 29.04
N ILE A 10 31.68 20.18 27.74
CA ILE A 10 32.23 21.43 27.19
C ILE A 10 31.04 22.33 26.81
N ARG A 11 30.86 23.43 27.54
CA ARG A 11 29.96 24.54 27.20
C ARG A 11 30.72 25.55 26.34
N GLY A 12 30.36 25.67 25.06
CA GLY A 12 30.79 26.75 24.18
C GLY A 12 29.65 27.75 23.98
N ALA A 13 29.84 28.97 24.47
CA ALA A 13 28.93 30.09 24.27
C ALA A 13 29.24 30.81 22.94
N LEU A 14 28.21 31.16 22.17
CA LEU A 14 28.28 32.05 21.01
C LEU A 14 27.30 33.22 21.22
N PRO A 15 27.68 34.46 20.86
CA PRO A 15 26.89 35.65 21.19
C PRO A 15 25.83 35.94 20.12
N CYS A 16 24.61 36.24 20.58
CA CYS A 16 23.54 36.82 19.76
C CYS A 16 23.76 38.34 19.60
N ALA A 17 24.02 38.78 18.37
CA ALA A 17 23.97 40.19 18.01
C ALA A 17 22.53 40.61 17.70
N ARG A 18 22.12 41.71 18.33
CA ARG A 18 20.85 42.42 18.18
C ARG A 18 20.83 43.23 16.88
N LEU A 19 19.66 43.30 16.24
CA LEU A 19 19.30 44.43 15.40
C LEU A 19 17.82 44.77 15.62
N ARG A 20 17.60 45.92 16.26
CA ARG A 20 16.33 46.65 16.34
C ARG A 20 16.36 47.72 15.25
N ALA A 21 15.27 47.88 14.52
CA ALA A 21 14.89 49.16 13.92
C ALA A 21 13.36 49.29 13.96
N LEU A 22 12.90 50.46 14.41
CA LEU A 22 11.55 50.84 14.78
C LEU A 22 11.36 52.27 14.23
N ALA A 23 10.30 52.52 13.46
CA ALA A 23 9.63 53.81 13.15
C ALA A 23 8.78 53.60 11.86
N LEU A 24 7.45 53.68 11.76
CA LEU A 24 6.36 54.49 12.36
C LEU A 24 6.13 55.84 11.63
N GLY A 25 4.92 56.00 11.07
CA GLY A 25 4.33 57.25 10.51
C GLY A 25 3.83 57.10 9.05
N ALA A 26 2.58 56.71 8.78
CA ALA A 26 1.29 57.42 8.85
C ALA A 26 0.96 58.30 7.63
N LEU A 27 -0.13 57.98 6.91
CA LEU A 27 -1.16 58.94 6.47
C LEU A 27 -2.38 58.26 5.84
N LEU A 28 -3.55 58.62 6.38
CA LEU A 28 -4.91 58.29 5.96
C LEU A 28 -5.39 59.24 4.86
N THR A 29 -6.11 58.71 3.88
CA THR A 29 -7.24 59.28 3.11
C THR A 29 -7.76 58.10 2.27
N GLY A 30 -9.04 57.79 2.08
CA GLY A 30 -10.30 58.46 2.32
C GLY A 30 -11.25 58.05 1.17
N ALA A 31 -12.30 57.30 1.50
CA ALA A 31 -13.54 57.06 0.74
C ALA A 31 -13.52 56.24 -0.58
N ALA A 32 -14.17 55.07 -0.55
CA ALA A 32 -15.33 54.73 -1.39
C ALA A 32 -15.95 53.41 -0.89
N VAL A 33 -17.05 53.51 -0.14
CA VAL A 33 -17.90 52.37 0.20
C VAL A 33 -18.80 52.13 -1.00
N LEU A 34 -18.46 51.10 -1.79
CA LEU A 34 -19.41 50.47 -2.70
C LEU A 34 -19.87 49.16 -2.04
N ASP A 35 -21.18 49.08 -1.90
CA ASP A 35 -21.97 47.96 -1.43
C ASP A 35 -21.73 46.74 -2.32
N ALA A 36 -20.74 45.93 -1.94
CA ALA A 36 -20.54 44.60 -2.47
C ALA A 36 -21.26 43.64 -1.51
N GLY A 37 -22.31 43.00 -2.02
CA GLY A 37 -23.11 42.03 -1.29
C GLY A 37 -22.24 41.07 -0.47
N GLN A 38 -22.67 40.82 0.77
CA GLN A 38 -21.98 39.91 1.68
C GLN A 38 -21.59 38.64 0.94
N PRO A 39 -20.29 38.27 0.89
CA PRO A 39 -19.92 36.95 0.42
C PRO A 39 -20.65 35.94 1.29
N ALA A 40 -21.28 34.95 0.65
CA ALA A 40 -21.88 33.82 1.33
C ALA A 40 -20.89 33.31 2.40
N PRO A 41 -21.35 33.01 3.62
CA PRO A 41 -20.47 32.53 4.67
C PRO A 41 -19.69 31.32 4.14
N PRO A 42 -18.37 31.23 4.38
CA PRO A 42 -17.59 30.10 3.92
C PRO A 42 -18.21 28.82 4.45
N ALA A 43 -18.47 27.86 3.55
CA ALA A 43 -19.12 26.58 3.85
C ALA A 43 -18.35 25.69 4.85
N HIS A 44 -17.24 26.17 5.42
CA HIS A 44 -16.51 25.49 6.48
C HIS A 44 -15.99 26.46 7.54
N ALA A 45 -16.90 27.17 8.21
CA ALA A 45 -16.73 27.44 9.64
C ALA A 45 -17.20 26.21 10.44
N VAL A 46 -16.62 25.05 10.15
CA VAL A 46 -16.69 23.91 11.09
C VAL A 46 -15.70 24.25 12.18
N ALA A 47 -16.26 24.74 13.28
CA ALA A 47 -15.54 25.11 14.48
C ALA A 47 -14.38 24.14 14.77
N GLU A 48 -13.21 24.73 15.03
CA GLU A 48 -12.21 24.18 15.93
C GLU A 48 -12.87 23.86 17.28
N ARG A 49 -13.59 22.74 17.36
CA ARG A 49 -13.78 22.06 18.64
C ARG A 49 -12.47 21.36 18.93
N GLN A 50 -11.57 22.13 19.52
CA GLN A 50 -10.36 21.66 20.20
C GLN A 50 -10.75 20.46 21.08
N GLY A 51 -10.40 19.24 20.64
CA GLY A 51 -10.55 18.02 21.44
C GLY A 51 -11.20 16.80 20.77
N SER A 52 -11.92 16.91 19.65
CA SER A 52 -12.51 15.73 18.95
C SER A 52 -11.65 15.22 17.79
N GLY A 53 -10.32 15.19 18.01
CA GLY A 53 -9.28 15.04 16.99
C GLY A 53 -9.28 13.71 16.25
N VAL A 54 -9.06 13.80 14.93
CA VAL A 54 -8.71 12.74 13.93
C VAL A 54 -9.68 11.56 13.81
N TYR A 55 -10.13 10.96 14.91
CA TYR A 55 -10.96 9.75 14.94
C TYR A 55 -12.45 10.02 14.71
N SER A 56 -12.90 11.26 14.73
CA SER A 56 -14.34 11.56 14.63
C SER A 56 -14.92 11.39 13.22
N ARG A 57 -14.11 11.19 12.17
CA ARG A 57 -14.56 11.29 10.76
C ARG A 57 -13.79 10.47 9.72
N PHE A 58 -12.96 9.49 10.10
CA PHE A 58 -12.30 8.69 9.06
C PHE A 58 -13.25 7.61 8.54
N VAL A 59 -13.27 7.48 7.22
CA VAL A 59 -13.91 6.39 6.49
C VAL A 59 -12.80 5.74 5.69
N LEU A 60 -12.54 4.47 5.96
CA LEU A 60 -11.49 3.69 5.30
C LEU A 60 -12.13 2.55 4.49
N PRO A 61 -11.55 2.17 3.34
CA PRO A 61 -11.98 0.98 2.64
C PRO A 61 -11.65 -0.27 3.47
N THR A 62 -12.42 -1.34 3.30
CA THR A 62 -12.04 -2.69 3.71
C THR A 62 -10.90 -3.22 2.83
N LEU A 63 -10.23 -4.30 3.24
CA LEU A 63 -9.13 -4.90 2.46
C LEU A 63 -9.54 -5.40 1.07
N ASP A 64 -10.80 -5.76 0.86
CA ASP A 64 -11.35 -6.15 -0.44
C ASP A 64 -11.79 -4.96 -1.30
N GLY A 65 -11.76 -3.74 -0.74
CA GLY A 65 -12.18 -2.52 -1.43
C GLY A 65 -13.67 -2.43 -1.76
N MET A 66 -14.47 -3.43 -1.38
CA MET A 66 -15.90 -3.51 -1.71
C MET A 66 -16.76 -2.72 -0.72
N ASP A 67 -16.30 -2.64 0.52
CA ASP A 67 -16.98 -1.99 1.61
C ASP A 67 -16.10 -0.91 2.26
N ARG A 68 -16.69 -0.22 3.22
CA ARG A 68 -16.04 0.82 4.00
C ARG A 68 -16.27 0.56 5.48
N ILE A 69 -15.34 1.04 6.29
CA ILE A 69 -15.43 1.07 7.73
C ILE A 69 -15.25 2.51 8.17
N ALA A 70 -16.26 3.03 8.86
CA ALA A 70 -16.22 4.30 9.55
C ALA A 70 -16.28 4.08 11.06
N LEU A 71 -15.70 4.98 11.85
CA LEU A 71 -15.83 4.87 13.31
C LEU A 71 -17.29 5.06 13.76
N SER A 72 -18.10 5.78 12.97
CA SER A 72 -19.55 5.91 13.16
C SER A 72 -20.27 4.56 13.17
N ASP A 73 -19.73 3.54 12.48
CA ASP A 73 -20.30 2.19 12.41
C ASP A 73 -20.27 1.46 13.76
N PHE A 74 -19.54 2.01 14.72
CA PHE A 74 -19.42 1.50 16.08
C PHE A 74 -20.01 2.45 17.13
N ARG A 75 -20.84 3.42 16.71
CA ARG A 75 -21.44 4.40 17.62
C ARG A 75 -22.12 3.70 18.80
N GLY A 76 -21.79 4.17 20.00
CA GLY A 76 -22.34 3.61 21.24
C GLY A 76 -21.61 2.37 21.77
N ARG A 77 -20.56 1.89 21.11
CA ARG A 77 -19.74 0.76 21.56
C ARG A 77 -18.32 1.22 21.95
N PRO A 78 -17.69 0.59 22.94
CA PRO A 78 -16.25 0.72 23.14
C PRO A 78 -15.51 0.07 21.96
N VAL A 79 -14.58 0.79 21.34
CA VAL A 79 -13.75 0.29 20.25
C VAL A 79 -12.28 0.40 20.64
N LEU A 80 -11.51 -0.65 20.41
CA LEU A 80 -10.04 -0.59 20.42
C LEU A 80 -9.57 -0.64 18.97
N VAL A 81 -9.10 0.51 18.48
CA VAL A 81 -8.49 0.65 17.16
C VAL A 81 -7.03 0.23 17.27
N VAL A 82 -6.61 -0.73 16.47
CA VAL A 82 -5.26 -1.28 16.45
C VAL A 82 -4.62 -0.97 15.10
N HIS A 83 -3.77 0.05 15.05
CA HIS A 83 -2.99 0.32 13.85
C HIS A 83 -1.81 -0.64 13.78
N PHE A 84 -1.73 -1.38 12.68
CA PHE A 84 -0.67 -2.36 12.45
C PHE A 84 -0.23 -2.36 11.00
N ALA A 85 0.87 -3.07 10.74
CA ALA A 85 1.22 -3.49 9.41
C ALA A 85 1.67 -4.96 9.42
N ALA A 86 1.21 -5.74 8.44
CA ALA A 86 1.64 -7.11 8.22
C ALA A 86 3.15 -7.19 7.91
N GLY A 87 3.75 -6.11 7.39
CA GLY A 87 5.21 -5.98 7.26
C GLY A 87 5.98 -5.69 8.56
N HIS A 88 5.31 -5.46 9.71
CA HIS A 88 5.94 -4.97 10.92
C HIS A 88 5.75 -5.89 12.13
N ALA A 89 6.81 -6.61 12.50
CA ALA A 89 6.79 -7.69 13.49
C ALA A 89 6.12 -7.30 14.81
N ALA A 90 6.58 -6.22 15.46
CA ALA A 90 6.05 -5.80 16.75
C ALA A 90 4.54 -5.44 16.69
N SER A 91 4.05 -4.91 15.56
CA SER A 91 2.62 -4.61 15.44
C SER A 91 1.77 -5.83 15.10
N ARG A 92 2.34 -6.84 14.43
CA ARG A 92 1.66 -8.12 14.23
C ARG A 92 1.48 -8.84 15.56
N GLU A 93 2.56 -8.97 16.32
CA GLU A 93 2.55 -9.61 17.65
C GLU A 93 1.53 -8.92 18.56
N ALA A 94 1.56 -7.58 18.65
CA ALA A 94 0.59 -6.83 19.43
C ALA A 94 -0.87 -7.05 19.01
N LEU A 95 -1.15 -7.19 17.70
CA LEU A 95 -2.51 -7.49 17.23
C LEU A 95 -2.96 -8.90 17.65
N LEU A 96 -2.09 -9.90 17.51
CA LEU A 96 -2.40 -11.29 17.89
C LEU A 96 -2.60 -11.42 19.40
N ASP A 97 -1.72 -10.82 20.20
CA ASP A 97 -1.83 -10.80 21.66
C ASP A 97 -3.14 -10.12 22.09
N LEU A 98 -3.52 -9.00 21.44
CA LEU A 98 -4.78 -8.32 21.71
C LEU A 98 -5.99 -9.16 21.32
N GLN A 99 -5.95 -9.88 20.20
CA GLN A 99 -7.05 -10.77 19.81
C GLN A 99 -7.26 -11.87 20.84
N GLU A 100 -6.19 -12.50 21.32
CA GLU A 100 -6.27 -13.53 22.37
C GLU A 100 -6.80 -12.94 23.68
N ASN A 101 -6.19 -11.86 24.16
CA ASN A 101 -6.50 -11.27 25.46
C ASN A 101 -7.89 -10.60 25.50
N ALA A 102 -8.37 -10.06 24.37
CA ALA A 102 -9.67 -9.40 24.27
C ALA A 102 -10.80 -10.34 23.81
N ALA A 103 -10.52 -11.60 23.45
CA ALA A 103 -11.48 -12.53 22.87
C ALA A 103 -12.79 -12.65 23.68
N ALA A 104 -12.68 -12.76 25.01
CA ALA A 104 -13.85 -12.85 25.90
C ALA A 104 -14.69 -11.56 25.90
N LEU A 105 -14.06 -10.38 25.78
CA LEU A 105 -14.76 -9.09 25.71
C LEU A 105 -15.44 -8.89 24.37
N VAL A 106 -14.79 -9.29 23.27
CA VAL A 106 -15.35 -9.25 21.92
C VAL A 106 -16.56 -10.16 21.82
N LYS A 107 -16.43 -11.42 22.26
CA LYS A 107 -17.52 -12.40 22.31
C LYS A 107 -18.71 -11.93 23.16
N ALA A 108 -18.45 -11.20 24.24
CA ALA A 108 -19.49 -10.64 25.10
C ALA A 108 -20.03 -9.27 24.64
N HIS A 109 -19.63 -8.79 23.46
CA HIS A 109 -19.97 -7.47 22.91
C HIS A 109 -19.65 -6.30 23.86
N LYS A 110 -18.60 -6.45 24.70
CA LYS A 110 -18.11 -5.39 25.60
C LYS A 110 -17.03 -4.52 24.97
N LEU A 111 -16.39 -5.03 23.92
CA LEU A 111 -15.35 -4.34 23.17
C LEU A 111 -15.48 -4.74 21.69
N TRP A 112 -15.28 -3.78 20.80
CA TRP A 112 -15.00 -4.08 19.39
C TRP A 112 -13.51 -3.91 19.13
N LEU A 113 -12.87 -4.89 18.52
CA LEU A 113 -11.49 -4.77 18.06
C LEU A 113 -11.53 -4.38 16.58
N LEU A 114 -10.95 -3.22 16.24
CA LEU A 114 -10.88 -2.73 14.86
C LEU A 114 -9.42 -2.66 14.40
N PRO A 115 -8.93 -3.65 13.64
CA PRO A 115 -7.61 -3.57 13.02
C PRO A 115 -7.61 -2.55 11.88
N VAL A 116 -6.58 -1.70 11.83
CA VAL A 116 -6.32 -0.73 10.75
C VAL A 116 -4.94 -1.02 10.16
N ALA A 117 -4.91 -1.58 8.96
CA ALA A 117 -3.69 -1.98 8.27
C ALA A 117 -3.09 -0.82 7.48
N HIS A 118 -1.77 -0.63 7.58
CA HIS A 118 -1.02 0.43 6.89
C HIS A 118 -0.16 -0.07 5.73
N ASP A 119 -0.19 -1.37 5.43
CA ASP A 119 0.57 -1.97 4.33
C ASP A 119 0.20 -1.37 2.98
N HIS A 120 1.14 -1.38 2.03
CA HIS A 120 0.84 -1.01 0.66
C HIS A 120 -0.01 -2.09 -0.05
N TYR A 121 0.20 -3.35 0.30
CA TYR A 121 -0.36 -4.51 -0.40
C TYR A 121 -1.45 -5.18 0.45
N ALA A 122 -2.71 -5.06 0.03
CA ALA A 122 -3.86 -5.58 0.77
C ALA A 122 -3.91 -7.12 0.82
N ASP A 123 -3.44 -7.79 -0.23
CA ASP A 123 -3.30 -9.25 -0.30
C ASP A 123 -2.38 -9.81 0.80
N ARG A 124 -1.30 -9.13 1.16
CA ARG A 124 -0.41 -9.52 2.27
C ARG A 124 -1.10 -9.43 3.62
N VAL A 125 -1.96 -8.43 3.79
CA VAL A 125 -2.77 -8.29 5.01
C VAL A 125 -3.85 -9.38 5.06
N ARG A 126 -4.48 -9.69 3.93
CA ARG A 126 -5.44 -10.81 3.82
C ARG A 126 -4.77 -12.15 4.12
N ALA A 127 -3.58 -12.39 3.58
CA ALA A 127 -2.78 -13.57 3.89
C ALA A 127 -2.48 -13.68 5.40
N PHE A 128 -2.06 -12.57 6.02
CA PHE A 128 -1.85 -12.52 7.46
C PHE A 128 -3.15 -12.83 8.23
N ALA A 129 -4.26 -12.21 7.84
CA ALA A 129 -5.56 -12.42 8.46
C ALA A 129 -6.03 -13.88 8.35
N ALA A 130 -5.89 -14.50 7.18
CA ALA A 130 -6.27 -15.89 6.94
C ALA A 130 -5.47 -16.86 7.82
N VAL A 131 -4.14 -16.75 7.81
CA VAL A 131 -3.23 -17.59 8.60
C VAL A 131 -3.55 -17.53 10.10
N HIS A 132 -3.89 -16.36 10.59
CA HIS A 132 -4.19 -16.13 12.00
C HIS A 132 -5.69 -16.17 12.35
N ARG A 133 -6.55 -16.53 11.38
CA ARG A 133 -8.01 -16.62 11.53
C ARG A 133 -8.64 -15.33 12.09
N ILE A 134 -8.13 -14.18 11.63
CA ILE A 134 -8.69 -12.86 11.92
C ILE A 134 -9.96 -12.71 11.08
N ASN A 135 -11.11 -12.86 11.73
CA ASN A 135 -12.41 -12.78 11.08
C ASN A 135 -13.03 -11.39 11.19
N GLU A 136 -12.45 -10.52 12.02
CA GLU A 136 -12.89 -9.13 12.14
C GLU A 136 -12.62 -8.35 10.85
N PRO A 137 -13.50 -7.41 10.48
CA PRO A 137 -13.27 -6.57 9.32
C PRO A 137 -12.03 -5.69 9.57
N ILE A 138 -11.11 -5.69 8.61
CA ILE A 138 -9.86 -4.91 8.66
C ILE A 138 -10.01 -3.67 7.77
N ALA A 139 -9.81 -2.49 8.35
CA ALA A 139 -9.75 -1.24 7.61
C ALA A 139 -8.36 -1.10 6.96
N HIS A 140 -8.29 -0.61 5.72
CA HIS A 140 -7.03 -0.39 5.01
C HIS A 140 -6.71 1.11 4.91
N ASP A 141 -5.74 1.57 5.69
CA ASP A 141 -5.27 2.96 5.70
C ASP A 141 -4.01 3.14 4.84
N LEU A 142 -4.16 2.95 3.54
CA LEU A 142 -3.07 3.10 2.58
C LEU A 142 -2.47 4.52 2.56
N LEU A 143 -3.29 5.55 2.79
CA LEU A 143 -2.89 6.96 2.72
C LEU A 143 -2.45 7.55 4.07
N ASN A 144 -2.47 6.77 5.15
CA ASN A 144 -2.25 7.21 6.52
C ASN A 144 -3.18 8.38 6.91
N LEU A 145 -4.47 8.27 6.61
CA LEU A 145 -5.52 9.24 6.96
C LEU A 145 -5.76 9.31 8.46
N THR A 146 -5.40 8.25 9.19
CA THR A 146 -5.46 8.19 10.66
C THR A 146 -4.24 8.81 11.34
N GLU A 147 -3.27 9.29 10.54
CA GLU A 147 -2.04 9.95 11.00
C GLU A 147 -1.25 9.10 12.01
N SER A 148 -1.20 7.79 11.76
CA SER A 148 -0.36 6.89 12.54
C SER A 148 1.11 7.13 12.21
N GLY A 149 1.81 7.82 13.10
CA GLY A 149 3.27 7.97 13.01
C GLY A 149 3.97 6.65 13.32
N ARG A 150 3.61 5.99 14.41
CA ARG A 150 4.28 4.78 14.91
C ARG A 150 3.38 3.54 14.82
N LEU A 151 3.99 2.36 14.75
CA LEU A 151 3.31 1.06 14.81
C LEU A 151 3.94 0.15 15.89
N PRO A 152 3.13 -0.61 16.65
CA PRO A 152 1.68 -0.50 16.75
C PRO A 152 1.26 0.83 17.38
N ARG A 153 0.08 1.32 17.01
CA ARG A 153 -0.60 2.42 17.71
C ARG A 153 -1.97 1.95 18.15
N LEU A 154 -2.26 2.11 19.44
CA LEU A 154 -3.48 1.61 20.07
C LEU A 154 -4.34 2.79 20.50
N VAL A 155 -5.56 2.89 19.98
CA VAL A 155 -6.50 3.97 20.34
C VAL A 155 -7.80 3.39 20.84
N TYR A 156 -8.10 3.67 22.10
CA TYR A 156 -9.38 3.33 22.70
C TYR A 156 -10.39 4.45 22.49
N VAL A 157 -11.50 4.12 21.84
CA VAL A 157 -12.66 4.97 21.65
C VAL A 157 -13.73 4.51 22.64
N PRO A 158 -13.95 5.23 23.75
CA PRO A 158 -14.98 4.88 24.69
C PRO A 158 -16.37 5.11 24.10
N ARG A 159 -17.38 4.40 24.64
CA ARG A 159 -18.80 4.65 24.30
C ARG A 159 -19.20 6.12 24.45
N LYS A 160 -18.69 6.79 25.49
CA LYS A 160 -18.86 8.21 25.75
C LYS A 160 -17.50 8.79 26.11
N GLY A 161 -17.15 9.92 25.52
CA GLY A 161 -15.89 10.62 25.78
C GLY A 161 -15.00 10.69 24.55
N ALA A 162 -13.84 11.31 24.72
CA ALA A 162 -12.86 11.45 23.67
C ALA A 162 -12.06 10.15 23.48
N PRO A 163 -11.64 9.83 22.24
CA PRO A 163 -10.62 8.82 21.98
C PRO A 163 -9.35 9.09 22.80
N ARG A 164 -8.69 8.02 23.26
CA ARG A 164 -7.42 8.11 23.97
C ARG A 164 -6.43 7.08 23.43
N GLU A 165 -5.18 7.50 23.24
CA GLU A 165 -4.10 6.58 22.90
C GLU A 165 -3.65 5.80 24.14
N LEU A 166 -3.41 4.50 23.99
CA LEU A 166 -2.89 3.63 25.04
C LEU A 166 -1.39 3.46 24.85
N ASN A 167 -0.62 3.55 25.94
CA ASN A 167 0.84 3.45 25.90
C ASN A 167 1.31 2.14 26.54
N GLY A 168 1.40 1.09 25.71
CA GLY A 168 1.94 -0.21 26.11
C GLY A 168 0.97 -1.09 26.91
N ASP A 169 1.49 -2.20 27.41
CA ASP A 169 0.68 -3.33 27.93
C ASP A 169 -0.09 -2.99 29.20
N GLU A 170 0.48 -2.16 30.09
CA GLU A 170 -0.17 -1.78 31.35
C GLU A 170 -1.50 -1.02 31.12
N ASP A 171 -1.54 -0.15 30.11
CA ASP A 171 -2.76 0.58 29.74
C ASP A 171 -3.82 -0.35 29.13
N VAL A 172 -3.37 -1.33 28.34
CA VAL A 172 -4.22 -2.36 27.75
C VAL A 172 -4.82 -3.25 28.84
N ASP A 173 -4.02 -3.75 29.78
CA ASP A 173 -4.49 -4.58 30.88
C ASP A 173 -5.49 -3.85 31.76
N LYS A 174 -5.22 -2.58 32.09
CA LYS A 174 -6.17 -1.72 32.82
C LYS A 174 -7.49 -1.57 32.05
N LEU A 175 -7.42 -1.38 30.73
CA LEU A 175 -8.60 -1.28 29.87
C LEU A 175 -9.40 -2.59 29.88
N ILE A 176 -8.76 -3.73 29.65
CA ILE A 176 -9.38 -5.06 29.63
C ILE A 176 -10.04 -5.34 30.97
N ASN A 177 -9.36 -5.09 32.08
CA ASN A 177 -9.89 -5.27 33.43
C ASN A 177 -11.11 -4.36 33.72
N MET A 178 -11.06 -3.11 33.29
CA MET A 178 -12.17 -2.16 33.41
C MET A 178 -13.39 -2.64 32.61
N LEU A 179 -13.19 -3.05 31.36
CA LEU A 179 -14.27 -3.54 30.47
C LEU A 179 -14.81 -4.90 30.89
N GLY A 180 -13.99 -5.78 31.48
CA GLY A 180 -14.42 -7.06 32.03
C GLY A 180 -15.53 -6.92 33.07
N ARG A 181 -15.49 -5.83 33.86
CA ARG A 181 -16.50 -5.48 34.88
C ARG A 181 -17.70 -4.72 34.31
N ALA A 182 -17.61 -4.20 33.10
CA ALA A 182 -18.71 -3.48 32.46
C ALA A 182 -19.84 -4.43 32.05
N LYS A 183 -21.08 -3.92 31.98
CA LYS A 183 -22.20 -4.65 31.39
C LYS A 183 -22.03 -4.73 29.88
N SER A 184 -22.50 -5.81 29.27
CA SER A 184 -22.62 -5.89 27.81
C SER A 184 -23.49 -4.74 27.31
N VAL A 185 -23.14 -4.19 26.15
CA VAL A 185 -23.87 -3.08 25.55
C VAL A 185 -24.40 -3.57 24.21
N GLU A 186 -25.72 -3.58 24.10
CA GLU A 186 -26.36 -3.87 22.82
C GLU A 186 -26.03 -2.74 21.82
N PRO A 187 -25.75 -3.08 20.56
CA PRO A 187 -25.54 -2.10 19.52
C PRO A 187 -26.69 -1.09 19.42
N ALA A 188 -26.37 0.19 19.31
CA ALA A 188 -27.36 1.12 18.78
C ALA A 188 -27.55 0.82 17.28
N PRO A 189 -28.79 0.74 16.77
CA PRO A 189 -29.01 0.71 15.34
C PRO A 189 -28.47 2.01 14.74
N ILE A 190 -27.84 1.89 13.57
CA ILE A 190 -27.28 3.02 12.84
C ILE A 190 -28.23 3.31 11.69
N ALA A 191 -28.83 4.49 11.68
CA ALA A 191 -29.65 4.94 10.56
C ALA A 191 -28.78 5.00 9.30
N GLU A 192 -29.30 4.59 8.14
CA GLU A 192 -28.51 4.61 6.90
C GLU A 192 -27.97 5.99 6.55
N GLU A 193 -28.76 7.03 6.83
CA GLU A 193 -28.43 8.45 6.68
C GLU A 193 -27.27 8.91 7.59
N ASP A 194 -27.01 8.20 8.69
CA ASP A 194 -25.88 8.45 9.59
C ASP A 194 -24.60 7.73 9.17
N ARG A 195 -24.66 6.84 8.15
CA ARG A 195 -23.47 6.13 7.68
C ARG A 195 -22.58 7.07 6.87
N GLU A 196 -21.43 7.43 7.43
CA GLU A 196 -20.44 8.28 6.78
C GLU A 196 -19.95 7.64 5.47
N GLN A 197 -20.03 8.39 4.37
CA GLN A 197 -19.59 7.91 3.07
C GLN A 197 -18.13 8.18 2.78
N LEU A 198 -17.52 7.34 1.95
CA LEU A 198 -16.23 7.68 1.35
C LEU A 198 -16.37 9.05 0.68
N PRO A 199 -15.32 9.90 0.74
CA PRO A 199 -15.39 11.24 0.19
C PRO A 199 -15.85 11.24 -1.27
N GLU A 200 -16.96 11.93 -1.56
CA GLU A 200 -17.46 12.03 -2.92
C GLU A 200 -16.53 12.90 -3.77
N THR A 201 -15.96 12.30 -4.82
CA THR A 201 -15.04 12.99 -5.75
C THR A 201 -15.65 14.25 -6.37
N ARG A 202 -16.97 14.27 -6.63
CA ARG A 202 -17.67 15.45 -7.17
C ARG A 202 -17.67 16.63 -6.19
N VAL A 203 -17.89 16.35 -4.90
CA VAL A 203 -17.93 17.36 -3.84
C VAL A 203 -16.54 17.92 -3.62
N THR A 204 -15.54 17.05 -3.48
CA THR A 204 -14.15 17.46 -3.28
C THR A 204 -13.58 18.19 -4.51
N ARG A 205 -13.98 17.81 -5.74
CA ARG A 205 -13.59 18.51 -6.97
C ARG A 205 -14.09 19.96 -7.01
N ARG A 206 -15.34 20.21 -6.59
CA ARG A 206 -15.87 21.58 -6.52
C ARG A 206 -15.07 22.42 -5.53
N ALA A 207 -14.84 21.89 -4.33
CA ALA A 207 -14.04 22.58 -3.31
C ALA A 207 -12.62 22.90 -3.80
N ALA A 208 -11.95 21.94 -4.43
CA ALA A 208 -10.62 22.14 -5.01
C ALA A 208 -10.60 23.14 -6.18
N ARG A 209 -11.71 23.31 -6.91
CA ARG A 209 -11.81 24.26 -8.02
C ARG A 209 -12.07 25.70 -7.54
N ASP A 210 -12.97 25.86 -6.59
CA ASP A 210 -13.54 27.18 -6.27
C ASP A 210 -12.60 28.03 -5.41
N ALA A 211 -11.76 27.42 -4.56
CA ALA A 211 -10.82 28.15 -3.71
C ALA A 211 -9.63 27.27 -3.25
N PRO A 212 -8.76 26.76 -4.14
CA PRO A 212 -7.81 25.69 -3.87
C PRO A 212 -6.85 25.98 -2.69
N SER A 213 -7.25 25.59 -1.48
CA SER A 213 -6.34 25.50 -0.35
C SER A 213 -5.52 24.21 -0.48
N ARG A 214 -4.36 24.18 0.18
CA ARG A 214 -3.52 22.98 0.25
C ARG A 214 -4.31 21.77 0.77
N GLU A 215 -5.09 21.97 1.81
CA GLU A 215 -5.91 20.95 2.46
C GLU A 215 -7.01 20.44 1.53
N GLN A 216 -7.64 21.34 0.75
CA GLN A 216 -8.68 20.96 -0.19
C GLN A 216 -8.13 20.18 -1.40
N LEU A 217 -6.98 20.59 -1.93
CA LEU A 217 -6.29 19.85 -2.99
C LEU A 217 -5.89 18.46 -2.50
N LEU A 218 -5.37 18.36 -1.28
CA LEU A 218 -4.98 17.10 -0.67
C LEU A 218 -6.20 16.19 -0.43
N ALA A 219 -7.27 16.71 0.14
CA ALA A 219 -8.51 15.96 0.37
C ALA A 219 -9.16 15.48 -0.93
N HIS A 220 -9.08 16.29 -2.00
CA HIS A 220 -9.55 15.87 -3.32
C HIS A 220 -8.69 14.75 -3.91
N ALA A 221 -7.36 14.87 -3.82
CA ALA A 221 -6.45 13.80 -4.24
C ALA A 221 -6.69 12.50 -3.47
N ASP A 222 -6.90 12.57 -2.15
CA ASP A 222 -7.22 11.42 -1.32
C ASP A 222 -8.52 10.74 -1.78
N ALA A 223 -9.58 11.54 -2.02
CA ALA A 223 -10.86 11.05 -2.52
C ALA A 223 -10.72 10.33 -3.87
N LEU A 224 -9.88 10.86 -4.76
CA LEU A 224 -9.61 10.26 -6.07
C LEU A 224 -8.88 8.93 -5.95
N VAL A 225 -7.90 8.81 -5.04
CA VAL A 225 -7.22 7.53 -4.78
C VAL A 225 -8.16 6.50 -4.16
N LEU A 226 -8.96 6.89 -3.18
CA LEU A 226 -9.92 6.01 -2.51
C LEU A 226 -11.03 5.53 -3.46
N ALA A 227 -11.47 6.36 -4.40
CA ALA A 227 -12.43 5.98 -5.43
C ALA A 227 -11.83 5.02 -6.47
N GLY A 228 -10.50 5.03 -6.63
CA GLY A 228 -9.74 3.94 -7.20
C GLY A 228 -9.85 3.72 -8.71
N LYS A 229 -10.53 4.55 -9.51
CA LYS A 229 -10.58 4.36 -10.98
C LYS A 229 -9.31 4.88 -11.67
N PRO A 230 -8.79 4.23 -12.73
CA PRO A 230 -7.51 4.64 -13.33
C PRO A 230 -7.40 6.13 -13.71
N PRO A 231 -8.39 6.76 -14.39
CA PRO A 231 -8.31 8.21 -14.68
C PRO A 231 -8.26 9.08 -13.42
N GLN A 232 -8.81 8.60 -12.30
CA GLN A 232 -8.78 9.31 -11.02
C GLN A 232 -7.40 9.23 -10.38
N ILE A 233 -6.65 8.13 -10.58
CA ILE A 233 -5.28 8.01 -10.08
C ILE A 233 -4.35 9.01 -10.77
N ASP A 234 -4.50 9.22 -12.08
CA ASP A 234 -3.73 10.22 -12.82
C ASP A 234 -4.01 11.64 -12.28
N GLU A 235 -5.29 11.99 -12.14
CA GLU A 235 -5.73 13.28 -11.56
C GLU A 235 -5.20 13.44 -10.11
N ALA A 236 -5.23 12.38 -9.29
CA ALA A 236 -4.68 12.41 -7.94
C ALA A 236 -3.17 12.67 -7.92
N ILE A 237 -2.40 12.05 -8.82
CA ILE A 237 -0.95 12.27 -8.96
C ILE A 237 -0.67 13.74 -9.27
N GLU A 238 -1.45 14.36 -10.16
CA GLU A 238 -1.31 15.79 -10.50
C GLU A 238 -1.55 16.69 -9.28
N PHE A 239 -2.64 16.46 -8.54
CA PHE A 239 -2.95 17.21 -7.33
C PHE A 239 -1.90 17.02 -6.23
N TYR A 240 -1.43 15.78 -5.99
CA TYR A 240 -0.36 15.55 -5.03
C TYR A 240 0.95 16.20 -5.43
N ARG A 241 1.31 16.21 -6.73
CA ARG A 241 2.48 16.95 -7.23
C ARG A 241 2.34 18.46 -6.96
N GLN A 242 1.16 19.02 -7.23
CA GLN A 242 0.88 20.43 -6.96
C GLN A 242 1.06 20.76 -5.47
N VAL A 243 0.50 19.93 -4.57
CA VAL A 243 0.65 20.12 -3.12
C VAL A 243 2.11 19.92 -2.66
N ALA A 244 2.81 18.92 -3.21
CA ALA A 244 4.21 18.65 -2.88
C ALA A 244 5.17 19.76 -3.35
N ALA A 245 4.80 20.54 -4.36
CA ALA A 245 5.56 21.68 -4.85
C ALA A 245 5.40 22.95 -3.98
N GLN A 246 4.35 23.04 -3.17
CA GLN A 246 4.10 24.19 -2.28
C GLN A 246 5.08 24.22 -1.10
N GLN A 247 5.43 25.43 -0.63
CA GLN A 247 6.28 25.63 0.55
C GLN A 247 5.43 25.91 1.81
N PRO A 248 5.74 25.29 2.97
CA PRO A 248 6.76 24.26 3.18
C PRO A 248 6.36 22.91 2.58
N VAL A 249 7.30 22.18 1.96
CA VAL A 249 7.00 20.90 1.31
C VAL A 249 6.35 19.89 2.27
N SER A 250 5.20 19.34 1.87
CA SER A 250 4.42 18.38 2.66
C SER A 250 5.03 16.98 2.69
N ALA A 251 5.39 16.46 3.86
CA ALA A 251 5.76 15.04 4.01
C ALA A 251 4.57 14.13 3.66
N VAL A 252 3.37 14.49 4.12
CA VAL A 252 2.12 13.77 3.85
C VAL A 252 1.82 13.70 2.35
N ALA A 253 1.92 14.83 1.62
CA ALA A 253 1.63 14.80 0.18
C ALA A 253 2.67 13.99 -0.59
N LEU A 254 3.95 14.02 -0.19
CA LEU A 254 4.99 13.17 -0.79
C LEU A 254 4.75 11.68 -0.51
N GLN A 255 4.31 11.32 0.71
CA GLN A 255 3.95 9.95 1.04
C GLN A 255 2.82 9.46 0.14
N ARG A 256 1.74 10.24 0.04
CA ARG A 256 0.54 9.88 -0.72
C ARG A 256 0.77 9.92 -2.23
N LEU A 257 1.63 10.82 -2.71
CA LEU A 257 2.14 10.82 -4.08
C LEU A 257 2.84 9.50 -4.42
N GLY A 258 3.70 9.01 -3.52
CA GLY A 258 4.38 7.74 -3.72
C GLY A 258 3.41 6.55 -3.77
N VAL A 259 2.37 6.57 -2.92
CA VAL A 259 1.28 5.59 -2.98
C VAL A 259 0.56 5.63 -4.32
N ALA A 260 0.16 6.81 -4.80
CA ALA A 260 -0.58 6.94 -6.05
C ALA A 260 0.23 6.44 -7.27
N TYR A 261 1.52 6.78 -7.35
CA TYR A 261 2.39 6.20 -8.38
C TYR A 261 2.50 4.69 -8.27
N ARG A 262 2.60 4.16 -7.05
CA ARG A 262 2.71 2.71 -6.87
C ARG A 262 1.43 1.99 -7.27
N ILE A 263 0.25 2.53 -6.92
CA ILE A 263 -1.04 2.02 -7.39
C ILE A 263 -1.08 2.01 -8.92
N ARG A 264 -0.68 3.10 -9.58
CA ARG A 264 -0.63 3.16 -11.05
C ARG A 264 0.36 2.15 -11.63
N PHE A 265 1.53 2.02 -11.00
CA PHE A 265 2.56 1.06 -11.39
C PHE A 265 2.07 -0.38 -11.30
N ASP A 266 1.26 -0.73 -10.29
CA ASP A 266 0.76 -2.10 -10.09
C ASP A 266 -0.42 -2.45 -11.02
N ARG A 267 -0.90 -1.51 -11.86
CA ARG A 267 -2.07 -1.64 -12.75
C ARG A 267 -1.70 -1.64 -14.23
N PRO A 268 -2.61 -2.05 -15.15
CA PRO A 268 -2.37 -1.96 -16.60
C PRO A 268 -2.07 -0.56 -17.11
N GLN A 269 -2.57 0.49 -16.44
CA GLN A 269 -2.34 1.88 -16.83
C GLN A 269 -0.97 2.43 -16.41
N ARG A 270 -0.05 1.56 -15.94
CA ARG A 270 1.31 1.92 -15.53
C ARG A 270 2.04 2.73 -16.61
N GLN A 271 2.71 3.79 -16.18
CA GLN A 271 3.53 4.62 -17.03
C GLN A 271 5.02 4.37 -16.78
N PRO A 272 5.88 4.52 -17.80
CA PRO A 272 7.32 4.41 -17.62
C PRO A 272 7.84 5.31 -16.49
N GLY A 273 8.51 4.70 -15.51
CA GLY A 273 9.13 5.43 -14.40
C GLY A 273 8.23 5.64 -13.18
N ASP A 274 7.00 5.11 -13.16
CA ASP A 274 6.12 5.18 -11.98
C ASP A 274 6.77 4.58 -10.73
N LEU A 275 7.43 3.43 -10.86
CA LEU A 275 8.14 2.81 -9.74
C LEU A 275 9.25 3.71 -9.19
N ALA A 276 10.03 4.34 -10.06
CA ALA A 276 11.09 5.26 -9.66
C ALA A 276 10.50 6.50 -8.98
N ALA A 277 9.43 7.06 -9.54
CA ALA A 277 8.75 8.23 -8.98
C ALA A 277 8.11 7.92 -7.60
N ALA A 278 7.56 6.72 -7.41
CA ALA A 278 7.05 6.26 -6.12
C ALA A 278 8.17 6.22 -5.07
N MET A 279 9.30 5.60 -5.40
CA MET A 279 10.45 5.48 -4.52
C MET A 279 11.07 6.84 -4.17
N ASP A 280 11.19 7.74 -5.14
CA ASP A 280 11.69 9.09 -4.93
C ASP A 280 10.77 9.90 -4.00
N ALA A 281 9.46 9.81 -4.21
CA ALA A 281 8.46 10.49 -3.37
C ALA A 281 8.49 9.99 -1.93
N TRP A 282 8.51 8.66 -1.71
CA TRP A 282 8.62 8.08 -0.37
C TRP A 282 9.95 8.41 0.31
N ALA A 283 11.08 8.35 -0.41
CA ALA A 283 12.37 8.74 0.13
C ALA A 283 12.41 10.23 0.51
N ALA A 284 11.76 11.09 -0.27
CA ALA A 284 11.63 12.51 0.04
C ALA A 284 10.70 12.76 1.24
N ALA A 285 9.64 11.98 1.41
CA ALA A 285 8.79 12.00 2.59
C ALA A 285 9.56 11.56 3.84
N ALA A 286 10.34 10.49 3.77
CA ALA A 286 11.03 9.89 4.93
C ALA A 286 12.17 10.77 5.45
N LYS A 287 12.72 11.63 4.59
CA LYS A 287 13.68 12.67 5.00
C LYS A 287 13.03 13.73 5.87
N ARG A 288 11.72 13.98 5.69
CA ARG A 288 10.95 15.01 6.39
C ARG A 288 10.25 14.46 7.63
N ASP A 289 9.67 13.28 7.51
CA ASP A 289 9.05 12.54 8.60
C ASP A 289 9.82 11.24 8.85
N LYS A 290 10.68 11.27 9.86
CA LYS A 290 11.58 10.16 10.20
C LYS A 290 10.93 9.12 11.11
N GLU A 291 9.82 9.50 11.75
CA GLU A 291 9.12 8.70 12.75
C GLU A 291 7.97 7.89 12.14
N CYS A 292 7.59 8.14 10.88
CA CYS A 292 6.55 7.39 10.19
C CYS A 292 6.96 5.95 9.86
N ASP A 293 6.55 4.97 10.68
CA ASP A 293 6.86 3.56 10.50
C ASP A 293 6.28 2.98 9.21
N ALA A 294 5.04 3.35 8.86
CA ALA A 294 4.40 2.91 7.61
C ALA A 294 5.24 3.30 6.37
N LEU A 295 5.83 4.49 6.39
CA LEU A 295 6.70 4.97 5.32
C LEU A 295 8.03 4.20 5.27
N ARG A 296 8.60 3.88 6.44
CA ARG A 296 9.83 3.07 6.52
C ARG A 296 9.59 1.65 6.01
N LEU A 297 8.44 1.06 6.28
CA LEU A 297 8.04 -0.25 5.76
C LEU A 297 7.91 -0.24 4.24
N ARG A 298 7.26 0.79 3.66
CA ARG A 298 7.16 0.94 2.20
C ARG A 298 8.52 1.08 1.52
N LEU A 299 9.49 1.68 2.21
CA LEU A 299 10.87 1.78 1.74
C LEU A 299 11.72 0.56 2.09
N ALA A 300 11.29 -0.36 2.95
CA ALA A 300 12.08 -1.52 3.36
C ALA A 300 12.55 -2.41 2.19
N PRO A 301 11.76 -2.63 1.12
CA PRO A 301 12.23 -3.39 -0.04
C PRO A 301 13.37 -2.70 -0.79
N VAL A 302 13.55 -1.39 -0.58
CA VAL A 302 14.54 -0.54 -1.23
C VAL A 302 15.72 -0.24 -0.30
N LEU A 303 15.46 -0.06 0.99
CA LEU A 303 16.49 0.20 1.98
C LEU A 303 17.24 -1.09 2.29
N SER A 304 18.46 -0.97 2.79
CA SER A 304 19.06 -2.10 3.50
C SER A 304 18.20 -2.28 4.75
N THR A 305 17.38 -3.34 4.79
CA THR A 305 16.92 -3.84 6.07
C THR A 305 18.18 -4.01 6.92
N GLY A 306 18.19 -3.46 8.14
CA GLY A 306 19.36 -3.55 9.00
C GLY A 306 19.62 -5.01 9.38
N LYS A 307 20.13 -5.25 10.59
CA LYS A 307 20.17 -6.62 11.15
C LYS A 307 18.77 -7.18 11.52
N GLY A 308 17.69 -6.50 11.12
CA GLY A 308 16.33 -6.88 11.45
C GLY A 308 15.74 -7.88 10.45
N PRO A 309 14.67 -8.59 10.85
CA PRO A 309 13.95 -9.50 9.97
C PRO A 309 13.41 -8.78 8.74
N ALA A 310 13.21 -9.54 7.66
CA ALA A 310 12.52 -9.00 6.50
C ALA A 310 11.04 -8.74 6.82
N PRO A 311 10.41 -7.69 6.24
CA PRO A 311 9.07 -7.28 6.65
C PRO A 311 8.02 -8.41 6.63
N TYR A 312 8.10 -9.28 5.62
CA TYR A 312 7.17 -10.36 5.32
C TYR A 312 7.86 -11.74 5.36
N GLU A 313 8.87 -11.94 6.20
CA GLU A 313 9.53 -13.25 6.35
C GLU A 313 8.58 -14.38 6.77
N TRP A 314 7.47 -14.02 7.41
CA TRP A 314 6.42 -14.95 7.82
C TRP A 314 5.62 -15.49 6.63
N LEU A 315 5.61 -14.78 5.50
CA LEU A 315 4.76 -15.08 4.36
C LEU A 315 5.15 -16.39 3.66
N GLY A 316 6.44 -16.72 3.62
CA GLY A 316 6.90 -18.00 3.05
C GLY A 316 6.36 -19.21 3.83
N LYS A 317 6.17 -19.08 5.15
CA LYS A 317 5.55 -20.13 5.97
C LYS A 317 4.04 -20.20 5.75
N ALA A 318 3.40 -19.04 5.60
CA ALA A 318 1.96 -18.92 5.39
C ALA A 318 1.50 -19.55 4.07
N VAL A 319 2.17 -19.20 2.96
CA VAL A 319 1.81 -19.70 1.62
C VAL A 319 2.01 -21.23 1.53
N ALA A 320 3.00 -21.79 2.22
CA ALA A 320 3.22 -23.24 2.25
C ALA A 320 2.13 -24.02 3.03
N THR A 321 1.30 -23.35 3.82
CA THR A 321 0.30 -24.00 4.69
C THR A 321 -1.12 -23.91 4.18
N ASP A 322 -1.42 -23.02 3.23
CA ASP A 322 -2.79 -22.74 2.80
C ASP A 322 -2.84 -22.22 1.35
N ASP A 323 -3.26 -23.09 0.43
CA ASP A 323 -3.42 -22.79 -1.00
C ASP A 323 -4.47 -21.69 -1.27
N SER A 324 -5.37 -21.42 -0.32
CA SER A 324 -6.34 -20.32 -0.43
C SER A 324 -5.71 -18.95 -0.24
N THR A 325 -4.47 -18.90 0.25
CA THR A 325 -3.69 -17.66 0.45
C THR A 325 -2.99 -17.24 -0.85
N ARG A 326 -3.77 -17.08 -1.92
CA ARG A 326 -3.22 -16.60 -3.21
C ARG A 326 -2.90 -15.11 -3.11
N LEU A 327 -1.63 -14.77 -3.29
CA LEU A 327 -1.18 -13.39 -3.34
C LEU A 327 -1.46 -12.80 -4.72
N GLU A 328 -1.83 -11.52 -4.74
CA GLU A 328 -1.98 -10.77 -5.98
C GLU A 328 -0.61 -10.32 -6.48
N ILE A 329 0.23 -9.82 -5.58
CA ILE A 329 1.57 -9.37 -5.92
C ILE A 329 2.55 -10.17 -5.09
N GLU A 330 3.34 -10.99 -5.79
CA GLU A 330 4.38 -11.75 -5.15
C GLU A 330 5.36 -10.84 -4.38
N PRO A 331 5.73 -11.24 -3.17
CA PRO A 331 6.68 -10.49 -2.39
C PRO A 331 8.07 -10.60 -3.03
N LEU A 332 8.82 -9.51 -2.98
CA LEU A 332 10.23 -9.53 -3.32
C LEU A 332 10.99 -10.47 -2.37
N PRO A 333 12.07 -11.14 -2.78
CA PRO A 333 12.87 -11.97 -1.87
C PRO A 333 13.39 -11.22 -0.64
N ILE A 334 13.63 -9.91 -0.75
CA ILE A 334 14.02 -9.08 0.40
C ILE A 334 12.85 -8.77 1.34
N GLU A 335 11.63 -8.85 0.83
CA GLU A 335 10.42 -8.74 1.63
C GLU A 335 10.21 -10.02 2.46
N THR A 336 10.58 -11.19 1.94
CA THR A 336 10.50 -12.48 2.65
C THR A 336 11.79 -12.89 3.38
N GLY A 337 12.89 -12.17 3.17
CA GLY A 337 14.18 -12.53 3.77
C GLY A 337 14.84 -13.74 3.12
N ASP A 338 14.29 -14.19 1.98
CA ASP A 338 14.85 -15.28 1.21
C ASP A 338 16.24 -14.90 0.74
N LYS A 339 17.22 -15.66 1.22
CA LYS A 339 18.56 -15.62 0.67
C LYS A 339 18.47 -16.23 -0.71
N VAL A 340 18.40 -15.37 -1.72
CA VAL A 340 18.52 -15.88 -3.07
C VAL A 340 19.92 -16.46 -3.21
N ALA A 341 19.97 -17.78 -3.35
CA ALA A 341 21.21 -18.47 -3.62
C ALA A 341 21.66 -17.99 -5.00
N ALA A 342 22.76 -17.22 -5.03
CA ALA A 342 23.55 -17.05 -6.23
C ALA A 342 24.24 -18.40 -6.51
N LYS A 343 23.45 -19.43 -6.83
CA LYS A 343 24.01 -20.64 -7.41
C LYS A 343 24.58 -20.21 -8.76
N GLY A 344 25.90 -20.14 -8.82
CA GLY A 344 26.64 -20.07 -10.07
C GLY A 344 26.54 -21.40 -10.83
N ASP A 345 25.34 -21.99 -10.88
CA ASP A 345 25.07 -23.05 -11.83
C ASP A 345 25.33 -22.41 -13.19
N ALA A 346 26.33 -22.97 -13.89
CA ALA A 346 26.66 -22.53 -15.23
C ALA A 346 25.36 -22.54 -16.03
N ALA A 347 25.02 -21.41 -16.62
CA ALA A 347 23.98 -21.39 -17.64
C ALA A 347 24.32 -22.54 -18.62
N PRO A 348 23.33 -23.34 -19.06
CA PRO A 348 23.59 -24.32 -20.10
C PRO A 348 24.38 -23.63 -21.21
N ASP A 349 25.52 -24.22 -21.57
CA ASP A 349 26.43 -23.65 -22.56
C ASP A 349 25.63 -23.28 -23.81
N ALA A 350 26.05 -22.18 -24.45
CA ALA A 350 25.35 -21.43 -25.50
C ALA A 350 25.08 -22.19 -26.82
N GLU A 351 25.02 -23.51 -26.81
CA GLU A 351 24.57 -24.34 -27.92
C GLU A 351 23.04 -24.28 -28.04
N GLY A 352 22.57 -23.13 -28.55
CA GLY A 352 21.15 -22.85 -28.77
C GLY A 352 20.69 -21.53 -28.15
N ALA A 353 21.47 -20.45 -28.30
CA ALA A 353 21.15 -19.15 -27.71
C ALA A 353 19.70 -18.73 -28.03
N ALA A 354 18.87 -18.58 -26.99
CA ALA A 354 17.54 -18.03 -27.11
C ALA A 354 17.57 -16.72 -27.92
N PRO A 355 16.57 -16.47 -28.78
CA PRO A 355 16.53 -15.27 -29.60
C PRO A 355 16.61 -14.01 -28.74
N GLU A 356 17.28 -12.98 -29.26
CA GLU A 356 17.35 -11.68 -28.60
C GLU A 356 15.98 -11.00 -28.69
N ASP A 357 15.40 -10.64 -27.55
CA ASP A 357 14.14 -9.90 -27.48
C ASP A 357 14.38 -8.46 -27.03
N ARG A 358 13.63 -7.55 -27.64
CA ARG A 358 13.60 -6.13 -27.27
C ARG A 358 12.18 -5.58 -27.14
N THR A 359 11.16 -6.41 -27.37
CA THR A 359 9.77 -5.98 -27.52
C THR A 359 8.82 -6.72 -26.59
N ALA A 360 9.03 -8.01 -26.32
CA ALA A 360 8.06 -8.78 -25.52
C ALA A 360 8.08 -8.40 -24.04
N VAL A 361 9.24 -7.94 -23.54
CA VAL A 361 9.38 -7.45 -22.15
C VAL A 361 10.02 -6.06 -22.15
N ARG A 362 9.34 -5.12 -21.49
CA ARG A 362 9.88 -3.80 -21.15
C ARG A 362 10.63 -3.87 -19.83
N ILE A 363 11.82 -3.26 -19.81
CA ILE A 363 12.64 -3.16 -18.60
C ILE A 363 12.59 -1.74 -18.06
N GLU A 364 12.18 -1.59 -16.79
CA GLU A 364 12.23 -0.32 -16.07
C GLU A 364 13.17 -0.43 -14.87
N THR A 365 13.81 0.68 -14.50
CA THR A 365 14.72 0.71 -13.35
C THR A 365 14.35 1.82 -12.37
N ALA A 366 14.35 1.48 -11.08
CA ALA A 366 14.20 2.41 -9.98
C ALA A 366 15.40 2.27 -9.05
N GLN A 367 15.91 3.39 -8.54
CA GLN A 367 17.18 3.40 -7.82
C GLN A 367 17.06 4.21 -6.55
N HIS A 368 17.77 3.77 -5.51
CA HIS A 368 17.90 4.50 -4.27
C HIS A 368 19.34 4.44 -3.78
N THR A 369 19.94 5.62 -3.63
CA THR A 369 21.32 5.76 -3.16
C THR A 369 21.33 6.26 -1.72
N ARG A 370 21.99 5.50 -0.85
CA ARG A 370 22.24 5.86 0.56
C ARG A 370 23.74 5.91 0.80
N ARG A 371 24.22 7.01 1.38
CA ARG A 371 25.61 7.11 1.83
C ARG A 371 25.76 6.64 3.28
N VAL A 372 26.65 5.69 3.53
CA VAL A 372 27.02 5.19 4.86
C VAL A 372 28.54 5.21 4.96
N SER A 373 29.11 5.89 5.97
CA SER A 373 30.55 5.90 6.22
C SER A 373 31.43 6.20 4.98
N LYS A 374 31.01 7.17 4.16
CA LYS A 374 31.64 7.58 2.88
C LYS A 374 31.53 6.59 1.71
N ALA A 375 30.96 5.41 1.92
CA ALA A 375 30.56 4.49 0.85
C ALA A 375 29.15 4.83 0.37
N ASP A 376 28.93 4.72 -0.94
CA ASP A 376 27.60 4.83 -1.53
C ASP A 376 27.02 3.42 -1.67
N HIS A 377 25.91 3.16 -1.00
CA HIS A 377 25.12 1.95 -1.16
C HIS A 377 23.96 2.26 -2.09
N VAL A 378 23.94 1.61 -3.25
CA VAL A 378 22.90 1.79 -4.26
C VAL A 378 22.04 0.55 -4.28
N THR A 379 20.74 0.73 -4.06
CA THR A 379 19.76 -0.31 -4.37
C THR A 379 19.15 0.01 -5.72
N VAL A 380 19.16 -0.98 -6.62
CA VAL A 380 18.48 -0.92 -7.90
C VAL A 380 17.36 -1.94 -7.90
N ILE A 381 16.16 -1.54 -8.30
CA ILE A 381 15.05 -2.44 -8.60
C ILE A 381 14.85 -2.38 -10.12
N VAL A 382 14.86 -3.53 -10.76
CA VAL A 382 14.61 -3.72 -12.18
C VAL A 382 13.26 -4.41 -12.32
N ALA A 383 12.33 -3.74 -12.96
CA ALA A 383 11.03 -4.28 -13.29
C ALA A 383 11.06 -4.81 -14.72
N PHE A 384 10.65 -6.06 -14.88
CA PHE A 384 10.39 -6.71 -16.16
C PHE A 384 8.88 -6.74 -16.35
N ILE A 385 8.40 -6.12 -17.41
CA ILE A 385 6.98 -5.89 -17.66
C ILE A 385 6.66 -6.52 -19.01
N PRO A 386 5.88 -7.61 -19.08
CA PRO A 386 5.49 -8.17 -20.37
C PRO A 386 4.61 -7.17 -21.13
N ASP A 387 4.74 -7.14 -22.45
CA ASP A 387 3.90 -6.29 -23.30
C ASP A 387 2.52 -6.93 -23.48
N ALA A 388 1.65 -6.67 -22.49
CA ALA A 388 0.29 -7.18 -22.49
C ALA A 388 -0.54 -6.66 -23.67
N ALA A 389 -0.20 -5.51 -24.27
CA ALA A 389 -0.90 -4.98 -25.44
C ALA A 389 -0.65 -5.85 -26.68
N ASP A 390 0.52 -6.47 -26.76
CA ASP A 390 0.88 -7.44 -27.81
C ASP A 390 0.51 -8.90 -27.45
N GLY A 391 -0.17 -9.08 -26.32
CA GLY A 391 -0.66 -10.36 -25.81
C GLY A 391 0.39 -11.18 -25.06
N PHE A 392 1.52 -10.58 -24.66
CA PHE A 392 2.54 -11.27 -23.90
C PHE A 392 2.18 -11.39 -22.42
N GLY A 393 2.51 -12.54 -21.83
CA GLY A 393 2.46 -12.79 -20.40
C GLY A 393 3.54 -13.78 -19.97
N TRP A 394 3.84 -13.89 -18.69
CA TRP A 394 4.80 -14.85 -18.16
C TRP A 394 4.33 -16.29 -18.40
N ALA A 395 5.21 -17.12 -18.97
CA ALA A 395 4.94 -18.54 -19.19
C ALA A 395 5.12 -19.37 -17.92
N THR A 396 6.00 -18.92 -17.04
CA THR A 396 6.24 -19.53 -15.75
C THR A 396 5.82 -18.57 -14.66
N GLU A 397 5.55 -19.13 -13.49
CA GLU A 397 5.51 -18.30 -12.30
C GLU A 397 6.88 -17.63 -12.16
N GLN A 398 7.96 -18.40 -11.99
CA GLN A 398 9.36 -18.03 -11.67
C GLN A 398 9.96 -16.74 -12.32
N GLY A 399 9.43 -16.27 -13.44
CA GLY A 399 9.78 -14.98 -14.03
C GLY A 399 11.21 -14.94 -14.61
N PRO A 400 11.82 -13.75 -14.74
CA PRO A 400 13.12 -13.61 -15.40
C PRO A 400 14.28 -14.05 -14.50
N THR A 401 15.21 -14.80 -15.08
CA THR A 401 16.56 -14.99 -14.54
C THR A 401 17.45 -13.86 -15.02
N VAL A 402 18.11 -13.15 -14.10
CA VAL A 402 18.87 -11.94 -14.44
C VAL A 402 20.34 -12.07 -14.05
N ARG A 403 21.21 -11.73 -14.99
CA ARG A 403 22.67 -11.67 -14.79
C ARG A 403 23.16 -10.27 -15.08
N LEU A 404 24.01 -9.74 -14.21
CA LEU A 404 24.76 -8.52 -14.46
C LEU A 404 26.14 -8.92 -14.98
N GLU A 405 26.57 -8.21 -16.01
CA GLU A 405 27.93 -8.34 -16.50
C GLU A 405 28.88 -7.74 -15.48
N LYS A 406 30.03 -8.38 -15.36
CA LYS A 406 31.10 -7.84 -14.55
C LYS A 406 31.55 -6.52 -15.19
N PRO A 407 31.56 -5.40 -14.46
CA PRO A 407 32.04 -4.15 -15.02
C PRO A 407 33.50 -4.33 -15.48
N VAL A 408 33.84 -3.69 -16.61
CA VAL A 408 35.15 -3.83 -17.25
C VAL A 408 36.26 -3.50 -16.23
N ALA A 409 37.31 -4.32 -16.20
CA ALA A 409 38.41 -4.18 -15.27
C ALA A 409 39.03 -2.76 -15.37
N GLY A 410 38.98 -2.00 -14.27
CA GLY A 410 39.42 -0.60 -14.21
C GLY A 410 38.39 0.34 -13.57
N GLU A 411 37.10 0.01 -13.62
CA GLU A 411 36.04 0.83 -13.00
C GLU A 411 35.77 0.45 -11.53
N LEU A 412 35.97 -0.82 -11.16
CA LEU A 412 35.86 -1.40 -9.80
C LEU A 412 36.95 -2.48 -9.62
N ASN A 413 37.63 -2.55 -8.48
CA ASN A 413 38.73 -3.49 -8.18
C ASN A 413 38.22 -4.92 -7.89
N SER A 414 39.04 -5.95 -8.07
CA SER A 414 38.67 -7.39 -8.00
C SER A 414 38.13 -7.86 -6.64
N ILE A 415 38.60 -7.26 -5.54
CA ILE A 415 38.05 -7.48 -4.19
C ILE A 415 36.68 -6.79 -4.03
N GLU A 416 36.44 -5.69 -4.76
CA GLU A 416 35.17 -4.97 -4.84
C GLU A 416 34.17 -5.67 -5.77
N GLN A 417 34.61 -6.60 -6.62
CA GLN A 417 33.74 -7.32 -7.56
C GLN A 417 33.09 -8.57 -6.94
N ALA A 418 33.72 -9.19 -5.94
CA ALA A 418 33.17 -10.37 -5.24
C ALA A 418 32.13 -10.04 -4.17
N ALA A 419 32.08 -8.79 -3.70
CA ALA A 419 31.19 -8.33 -2.62
C ALA A 419 29.91 -7.60 -3.10
N THR A 420 29.79 -7.29 -4.40
CA THR A 420 28.98 -6.16 -4.88
C THR A 420 27.74 -6.53 -5.68
N VAL A 421 27.52 -7.80 -6.03
CA VAL A 421 26.28 -8.20 -6.71
C VAL A 421 25.76 -9.48 -6.08
N LYS A 422 24.83 -9.35 -5.13
CA LYS A 422 23.96 -10.46 -4.76
C LYS A 422 22.83 -10.51 -5.79
N TYR A 423 22.82 -11.57 -6.58
CA TYR A 423 21.75 -11.86 -7.53
C TYR A 423 20.51 -12.31 -6.79
N ALA A 424 19.36 -11.78 -7.18
CA ALA A 424 18.06 -12.28 -6.78
C ALA A 424 17.31 -12.75 -8.04
N ALA A 425 17.58 -13.97 -8.52
CA ALA A 425 16.72 -14.64 -9.49
C ALA A 425 15.61 -15.40 -8.75
N TRP A 426 14.37 -15.26 -9.19
CA TRP A 426 13.23 -15.86 -8.51
C TRP A 426 13.06 -17.34 -8.89
N ARG A 427 12.62 -18.14 -7.92
CA ARG A 427 12.03 -19.47 -8.14
C ARG A 427 10.70 -19.47 -7.40
N ALA A 428 9.60 -19.52 -8.15
CA ALA A 428 8.34 -20.02 -7.65
C ALA A 428 8.56 -21.44 -7.11
N THR A 429 8.22 -21.65 -5.84
CA THR A 429 8.07 -22.98 -5.26
C THR A 429 6.71 -23.51 -5.67
N GLY A 430 6.64 -24.07 -6.88
CA GLY A 430 5.56 -24.90 -7.37
C GLY A 430 6.18 -26.01 -8.20
N GLU A 431 5.92 -27.27 -7.84
CA GLU A 431 6.32 -28.40 -8.68
C GLU A 431 5.68 -28.23 -10.06
N SER A 432 6.44 -28.53 -11.12
CA SER A 432 5.93 -28.45 -12.47
C SER A 432 4.70 -29.34 -12.60
N ALA A 433 3.53 -28.76 -12.78
CA ALA A 433 2.40 -29.49 -13.32
C ALA A 433 2.79 -29.85 -14.76
N THR A 434 3.21 -31.09 -14.98
CA THR A 434 3.26 -31.66 -16.32
C THR A 434 1.85 -31.55 -16.93
N PRO A 435 1.69 -31.14 -18.19
CA PRO A 435 0.40 -31.21 -18.87
C PRO A 435 0.03 -32.70 -18.96
N GLY A 436 -0.87 -33.15 -18.09
CA GLY A 436 -1.50 -34.46 -18.20
C GLY A 436 -2.62 -34.36 -19.23
N ASP A 437 -2.60 -35.27 -20.21
CA ASP A 437 -3.68 -35.50 -21.16
C ASP A 437 -5.00 -35.76 -20.42
N GLU A 438 -5.84 -34.75 -20.26
CA GLU A 438 -7.26 -34.93 -19.92
C GLU A 438 -8.09 -34.91 -21.21
N SER A 439 -8.04 -36.03 -21.93
CA SER A 439 -9.10 -36.40 -22.87
C SER A 439 -10.06 -37.37 -22.19
N ASN A 440 -11.36 -37.05 -22.26
CA ASN A 440 -12.53 -37.90 -21.95
C ASN A 440 -13.01 -37.91 -20.49
N ALA A 441 -13.71 -36.84 -20.08
CA ALA A 441 -14.76 -36.91 -19.06
C ALA A 441 -15.77 -35.77 -19.28
N ALA A 442 -16.51 -35.82 -20.39
CA ALA A 442 -17.61 -34.89 -20.66
C ALA A 442 -18.75 -35.59 -21.42
N GLU A 443 -19.30 -36.65 -20.84
CA GLU A 443 -20.58 -37.22 -21.26
C GLU A 443 -21.13 -38.11 -20.15
N GLU A 444 -21.96 -37.56 -19.26
CA GLU A 444 -23.00 -38.24 -18.44
C GLU A 444 -23.42 -37.35 -17.25
N VAL A 445 -24.18 -36.28 -17.48
CA VAL A 445 -25.21 -35.81 -16.52
C VAL A 445 -26.26 -35.01 -17.30
N ALA A 446 -27.20 -35.69 -17.94
CA ALA A 446 -28.41 -35.06 -18.47
C ALA A 446 -29.53 -36.09 -18.63
N GLU A 447 -29.98 -36.72 -17.54
CA GLU A 447 -31.28 -37.40 -17.50
C GLU A 447 -31.61 -37.83 -16.06
N ALA A 448 -32.34 -36.99 -15.32
CA ALA A 448 -33.24 -37.38 -14.23
C ALA A 448 -33.85 -36.12 -13.61
N ASP A 449 -35.08 -35.79 -13.99
CA ASP A 449 -36.18 -35.47 -13.05
C ASP A 449 -37.36 -34.88 -13.81
N ALA A 450 -38.16 -35.81 -14.34
CA ALA A 450 -39.52 -35.56 -14.78
C ALA A 450 -40.41 -36.66 -14.20
N GLN A 451 -41.05 -36.44 -13.05
CA GLN A 451 -42.41 -36.89 -12.74
C GLN A 451 -42.85 -36.54 -11.31
N GLU A 452 -44.18 -36.50 -11.14
CA GLU A 452 -44.97 -36.14 -9.96
C GLU A 452 -45.09 -34.62 -9.70
N GLY A 453 -46.27 -34.02 -9.62
CA GLY A 453 -47.62 -34.55 -9.49
C GLY A 453 -48.60 -33.39 -9.40
N ARG A 454 -49.82 -33.62 -9.87
CA ARG A 454 -50.88 -32.66 -10.12
C ARG A 454 -51.52 -32.07 -8.85
N SER A 455 -52.18 -30.93 -9.10
CA SER A 455 -53.46 -30.47 -8.52
C SER A 455 -53.39 -29.47 -7.37
N ARG A 456 -53.75 -28.21 -7.65
CA ARG A 456 -55.07 -27.70 -7.22
C ARG A 456 -55.47 -26.42 -7.97
N ASP A 457 -56.68 -26.46 -8.51
CA ASP A 457 -57.45 -25.35 -9.04
C ASP A 457 -57.70 -24.24 -8.00
N GLY A 458 -57.78 -23.02 -8.49
CA GLY A 458 -58.18 -21.84 -7.72
C GLY A 458 -58.27 -20.59 -8.59
N ALA A 459 -59.25 -20.56 -9.49
CA ALA A 459 -59.60 -19.41 -10.30
C ALA A 459 -59.89 -18.15 -9.47
N ARG A 460 -59.39 -17.00 -9.91
CA ARG A 460 -60.19 -15.76 -9.95
C ARG A 460 -59.60 -14.71 -10.88
N ASP A 461 -60.46 -14.31 -11.80
CA ASP A 461 -60.35 -13.23 -12.76
C ASP A 461 -60.15 -11.85 -12.12
N SER A 462 -59.62 -10.96 -12.98
CA SER A 462 -60.04 -9.57 -13.20
C SER A 462 -59.04 -8.49 -12.80
N ALA A 463 -58.71 -7.72 -13.84
CA ALA A 463 -58.68 -6.26 -13.88
C ALA A 463 -57.28 -5.63 -14.02
N GLU A 464 -57.06 -5.23 -15.28
CA GLU A 464 -56.39 -4.00 -15.71
C GLU A 464 -56.08 -3.00 -14.60
N GLU A 465 -54.80 -2.73 -14.40
CA GLU A 465 -54.38 -1.41 -13.96
C GLU A 465 -53.05 -1.04 -14.65
N ASN A 466 -53.16 -0.14 -15.62
CA ASN A 466 -52.06 0.58 -16.23
C ASN A 466 -51.42 1.49 -15.17
N GLY A 467 -50.45 0.95 -14.42
CA GLY A 467 -49.56 1.72 -13.57
C GLY A 467 -48.17 1.73 -14.18
N ALA A 468 -47.73 2.90 -14.67
CA ALA A 468 -46.35 3.15 -15.06
C ALA A 468 -45.45 3.02 -13.82
N ASP A 469 -44.98 1.80 -13.56
CA ASP A 469 -44.01 1.53 -12.51
C ASP A 469 -42.65 2.05 -12.97
N ALA A 470 -42.26 3.18 -12.38
CA ALA A 470 -40.91 3.69 -12.43
C ALA A 470 -40.00 2.56 -11.95
N SER A 471 -39.14 2.07 -12.85
CA SER A 471 -38.19 1.01 -12.56
C SER A 471 -37.43 1.35 -11.28
N ALA A 472 -37.82 0.70 -10.18
CA ALA A 472 -37.00 0.56 -9.01
C ALA A 472 -35.75 -0.18 -9.47
N ARG A 473 -34.68 0.58 -9.76
CA ARG A 473 -33.36 0.01 -9.96
C ARG A 473 -33.06 -0.76 -8.69
N ASN A 474 -32.98 -2.08 -8.80
CA ASN A 474 -32.55 -2.94 -7.71
C ASN A 474 -31.25 -2.37 -7.12
N PRO A 475 -31.22 -1.98 -5.83
CA PRO A 475 -30.00 -1.53 -5.16
C PRO A 475 -28.92 -2.60 -5.03
N GLY A 476 -29.17 -3.82 -5.54
CA GLY A 476 -28.33 -5.00 -5.40
C GLY A 476 -27.46 -5.34 -6.61
N GLU A 477 -27.63 -4.69 -7.77
CA GLU A 477 -26.73 -4.90 -8.92
C GLU A 477 -25.50 -3.98 -8.78
N ARG A 478 -24.70 -4.23 -7.74
CA ARG A 478 -23.33 -3.73 -7.70
C ARG A 478 -22.52 -4.58 -8.68
N LEU A 479 -22.42 -4.11 -9.93
CA LEU A 479 -21.40 -4.58 -10.87
C LEU A 479 -20.05 -4.59 -10.15
N SER A 480 -19.49 -5.78 -9.98
CA SER A 480 -18.19 -6.03 -9.35
C SER A 480 -17.04 -5.63 -10.28
N ASP A 481 -17.07 -4.41 -10.81
CA ASP A 481 -16.06 -3.82 -11.72
C ASP A 481 -14.77 -3.41 -10.96
N SER A 482 -14.51 -3.99 -9.78
CA SER A 482 -13.64 -3.39 -8.76
C SER A 482 -12.55 -4.31 -8.24
N ASN A 483 -12.19 -5.37 -8.97
CA ASN A 483 -10.86 -5.91 -8.76
C ASN A 483 -9.86 -4.88 -9.29
N VAL A 484 -9.17 -4.23 -8.35
CA VAL A 484 -8.10 -3.26 -8.58
C VAL A 484 -7.00 -3.81 -9.52
N TYR A 485 -6.99 -5.13 -9.75
CA TYR A 485 -6.08 -5.88 -10.58
C TYR A 485 -6.81 -6.83 -11.53
N ASP A 486 -7.63 -6.32 -12.45
CA ASP A 486 -8.24 -7.11 -13.54
C ASP A 486 -7.22 -7.71 -14.53
N GLU A 487 -5.93 -7.40 -14.38
CA GLU A 487 -4.88 -8.09 -15.14
C GLU A 487 -4.66 -9.51 -14.64
N SER A 488 -4.58 -10.42 -15.62
CA SER A 488 -4.05 -11.76 -15.44
C SER A 488 -2.71 -11.69 -14.71
N PRO A 489 -2.46 -12.58 -13.72
CA PRO A 489 -1.16 -12.68 -13.05
C PRO A 489 0.03 -12.77 -14.02
N ALA A 490 -0.18 -13.35 -15.21
CA ALA A 490 0.83 -13.45 -16.25
C ALA A 490 1.25 -12.07 -16.83
N ALA A 491 0.40 -11.05 -16.78
CA ALA A 491 0.71 -9.71 -17.27
C ALA A 491 1.43 -8.82 -16.23
N ARG A 492 1.56 -9.29 -14.98
CA ARG A 492 2.08 -8.46 -13.88
C ARG A 492 3.60 -8.28 -13.96
N PRO A 493 4.15 -7.13 -13.55
CA PRO A 493 5.58 -6.92 -13.52
C PRO A 493 6.30 -7.89 -12.57
N ARG A 494 7.47 -8.37 -12.97
CA ARG A 494 8.41 -9.09 -12.09
C ARG A 494 9.52 -8.16 -11.68
N LEU A 495 9.82 -8.10 -10.39
CA LEU A 495 10.78 -7.17 -9.82
C LEU A 495 12.04 -7.91 -9.36
N VAL A 496 13.20 -7.46 -9.81
CA VAL A 496 14.51 -7.97 -9.40
C VAL A 496 15.29 -6.86 -8.71
N ARG A 497 15.87 -7.16 -7.54
CA ARG A 497 16.65 -6.20 -6.77
C ARG A 497 18.14 -6.49 -6.85
N PHE A 498 18.93 -5.46 -7.07
CA PHE A 498 20.38 -5.44 -6.90
C PHE A 498 20.77 -4.53 -5.73
N GLN A 499 21.69 -5.00 -4.89
CA GLN A 499 22.36 -4.18 -3.88
C GLN A 499 23.82 -4.04 -4.26
N LEU A 500 24.23 -2.79 -4.51
CA LEU A 500 25.59 -2.43 -4.89
C LEU A 500 26.20 -1.65 -3.73
N THR A 501 27.40 -2.03 -3.30
CA THR A 501 28.20 -1.24 -2.35
C THR A 501 29.40 -0.70 -3.09
N LEU A 502 29.47 0.62 -3.24
CA LEU A 502 30.58 1.28 -3.90
C LEU A 502 31.65 1.67 -2.87
N PRO A 503 32.95 1.54 -3.22
CA PRO A 503 34.05 1.91 -2.34
C PRO A 503 33.99 3.38 -1.94
N ALA A 504 34.57 3.69 -0.77
CA ALA A 504 34.70 5.07 -0.34
C ALA A 504 35.44 5.91 -1.39
N GLY A 505 34.84 7.05 -1.78
CA GLY A 505 35.43 7.97 -2.77
C GLY A 505 35.00 7.73 -4.21
N LYS A 506 34.33 6.61 -4.53
CA LYS A 506 33.64 6.43 -5.82
C LYS A 506 32.21 6.95 -5.69
N ARG A 507 31.71 7.59 -6.75
CA ARG A 507 30.31 8.02 -6.85
C ARG A 507 29.59 7.08 -7.80
N ALA A 508 28.38 6.66 -7.43
CA ALA A 508 27.52 5.87 -8.29
C ALA A 508 27.17 6.60 -9.59
N LYS A 509 26.92 7.90 -9.48
CA LYS A 509 26.38 8.72 -10.55
C LYS A 509 27.18 8.61 -11.85
N GLY A 510 26.52 8.19 -12.91
CA GLY A 510 27.08 8.04 -14.26
C GLY A 510 27.70 6.68 -14.56
N MET A 511 27.83 5.79 -13.58
CA MET A 511 28.26 4.41 -13.83
C MET A 511 27.18 3.66 -14.61
N THR A 512 27.58 2.87 -15.59
CA THR A 512 26.65 2.03 -16.38
C THR A 512 26.92 0.57 -16.04
N LEU A 513 25.88 -0.15 -15.60
CA LEU A 513 25.94 -1.59 -15.39
C LEU A 513 25.26 -2.26 -16.57
N LYS A 514 25.96 -3.19 -17.22
CA LYS A 514 25.38 -4.02 -18.27
C LYS A 514 24.86 -5.31 -17.66
N GLY A 515 23.81 -5.85 -18.23
CA GLY A 515 23.23 -7.12 -17.82
C GLY A 515 22.50 -7.79 -18.96
N ALA A 516 22.11 -9.04 -18.73
CA ALA A 516 21.22 -9.79 -19.58
C ALA A 516 20.20 -10.52 -18.72
N ALA A 517 18.94 -10.50 -19.13
CA ALA A 517 17.89 -11.31 -18.56
C ALA A 517 17.52 -12.43 -19.53
N THR A 518 17.21 -13.60 -19.00
CA THR A 518 16.60 -14.72 -19.72
C THR A 518 15.25 -15.01 -19.10
N TYR A 519 14.22 -15.11 -19.92
CA TYR A 519 12.85 -15.31 -19.45
C TYR A 519 12.02 -16.11 -20.44
N SER A 520 10.91 -16.65 -19.95
CA SER A 520 9.92 -17.38 -20.75
C SER A 520 8.57 -16.65 -20.71
N VAL A 521 8.02 -16.36 -21.88
CA VAL A 521 6.71 -15.70 -22.04
C VAL A 521 5.82 -16.48 -22.99
N ILE A 522 4.52 -16.40 -22.76
CA ILE A 522 3.47 -16.87 -23.67
C ILE A 522 2.89 -15.68 -24.42
N ARG A 523 2.41 -15.91 -25.65
CA ARG A 523 1.66 -14.91 -26.42
C ARG A 523 0.27 -15.47 -26.72
N GLY A 524 -0.76 -14.94 -26.06
CA GLY A 524 -2.08 -15.56 -26.04
C GLY A 524 -2.01 -17.01 -25.55
N ASP A 525 -2.65 -17.93 -26.27
CA ASP A 525 -2.63 -19.37 -25.97
C ASP A 525 -1.45 -20.12 -26.65
N GLY A 526 -0.46 -19.37 -27.14
CA GLY A 526 0.72 -19.94 -27.81
C GLY A 526 1.66 -20.68 -26.85
N PRO A 527 2.59 -21.50 -27.40
CA PRO A 527 3.61 -22.14 -26.58
C PRO A 527 4.52 -21.11 -25.91
N ALA A 528 5.09 -21.50 -24.77
CA ALA A 528 6.11 -20.72 -24.09
C ALA A 528 7.32 -20.48 -24.99
N GLN A 529 7.79 -19.25 -25.06
CA GLN A 529 8.96 -18.83 -25.84
C GLN A 529 10.01 -18.28 -24.89
N GLU A 530 11.23 -18.81 -25.01
CA GLU A 530 12.38 -18.31 -24.26
C GLU A 530 13.07 -17.18 -25.01
N PHE A 531 13.42 -16.14 -24.28
CA PHE A 531 14.11 -14.97 -24.81
C PHE A 531 15.29 -14.58 -23.95
N ARG A 532 16.22 -13.87 -24.58
CA ARG A 532 17.33 -13.18 -23.91
C ARG A 532 17.27 -11.69 -24.22
N GLN A 533 17.29 -10.84 -23.20
CA GLN A 533 17.29 -9.39 -23.39
C GLN A 533 18.48 -8.75 -22.67
N PRO A 534 19.43 -8.13 -23.40
CA PRO A 534 20.45 -7.29 -22.79
C PRO A 534 19.83 -5.99 -22.27
N PHE A 535 20.37 -5.46 -21.17
CA PHE A 535 19.94 -4.19 -20.61
C PHE A 535 21.09 -3.41 -19.96
N GLU A 536 20.91 -2.11 -19.84
CA GLU A 536 21.86 -1.20 -19.20
C GLU A 536 21.19 -0.41 -18.07
N ILE A 537 21.87 -0.34 -16.92
CA ILE A 537 21.45 0.45 -15.77
C ILE A 537 22.42 1.60 -15.58
N VAL A 538 21.97 2.83 -15.84
CA VAL A 538 22.73 4.04 -15.54
C VAL A 538 22.44 4.48 -14.12
N LEU A 539 23.44 4.40 -13.24
CA LEU A 539 23.32 4.78 -11.83
C LEU A 539 23.20 6.30 -11.68
N ARG A 540 22.19 6.78 -10.94
CA ARG A 540 21.84 8.20 -10.79
C ARG A 540 22.49 8.91 -9.60
#